data_AF-A0A2J8WGF0-F1
#
_entry.id   AF-A0A2J8WGF0-F1
#
_cell.length_a   1.000
_cell.length_b   1.000
_cell.length_c   1.000
_cell.angle_alpha   90.00
_cell.angle_beta   90.00
_cell.angle_gamma   90.00
#
_symmetry.space_group_name_H-M   'P 1'
#
loop_
_entity.id
_entity.type
_entity.pdbx_description
1 polymer ?
#
loop_
_entity_poly.entity_id
_entity_poly.type
_entity_poly.pdbx_seq_one_letter_code
_entity_poly.pdbx_strand_id
1 'polypeptide(L)'
;KKQRNILRIGIQNLGSPLWGDDICCAENGGNSHSLTKFLYVLRGLLRTSLSACIITMPTHLIQNKAIIARVTNLSDIVVGLESFIGSERETNPLYKDYHGLIHIRQIPRLNNLICDESDVKDLAFKLKRKLFTIERLHLPPDLSDTVSRSSKMDLAESAKRLGPGCGMMAGGKKHLDF
;
A
#
# COMPACT_ATOMS: atom_id res chain seq x y z
N LYS A 1 28.09 -13.69 29.69
CA LYS A 1 27.76 -13.16 28.34
C LYS A 1 27.17 -11.75 28.54
N LYS A 2 27.78 -10.67 28.04
CA LYS A 2 27.25 -9.30 28.21
C LYS A 2 25.98 -9.13 27.35
N GLN A 3 24.86 -8.75 27.97
CA GLN A 3 23.63 -8.46 27.24
C GLN A 3 23.87 -7.26 26.32
N ARG A 4 23.54 -7.41 25.04
CA ARG A 4 23.68 -6.32 24.05
C ARG A 4 22.34 -5.61 23.93
N ASN A 5 22.35 -4.29 24.06
CA ASN A 5 21.16 -3.45 23.88
C ASN A 5 21.03 -3.05 22.42
N ILE A 6 19.78 -2.96 21.94
CA ILE A 6 19.47 -2.48 20.58
C ILE A 6 19.38 -0.94 20.62
N LEU A 7 20.19 -0.26 19.83
CA LEU A 7 20.08 1.19 19.65
C LEU A 7 18.93 1.51 18.69
N ARG A 8 18.02 2.42 19.08
CA ARG A 8 16.90 2.86 18.23
C ARG A 8 17.08 4.34 17.93
N ILE A 9 17.25 4.69 16.66
CA ILE A 9 17.52 6.06 16.19
C ILE A 9 16.26 6.58 15.49
N GLY A 10 15.80 7.76 15.85
CA GLY A 10 14.71 8.46 15.15
C GLY A 10 15.20 9.78 14.59
N ILE A 11 15.16 9.94 13.26
CA ILE A 11 15.49 11.19 12.58
C ILE A 11 14.19 11.77 12.04
N GLN A 12 13.78 12.92 12.54
CA GLN A 12 12.50 13.52 12.18
C GLN A 12 12.68 14.62 11.15
N ASN A 13 11.70 14.71 10.23
CA ASN A 13 11.57 15.80 9.27
C ASN A 13 12.82 16.05 8.43
N LEU A 14 13.53 14.99 8.01
CA LEU A 14 14.75 15.09 7.22
C LEU A 14 14.49 15.84 5.90
N GLY A 15 15.31 16.83 5.56
CA GLY A 15 15.11 17.68 4.39
C GLY A 15 13.95 18.67 4.52
N SER A 16 13.42 18.89 5.72
CA SER A 16 12.57 20.06 6.01
C SER A 16 13.41 21.34 5.99
N PRO A 17 12.83 22.50 5.61
CA PRO A 17 13.50 23.81 5.70
C PRO A 17 14.09 24.13 7.08
N LEU A 18 13.63 23.47 8.16
CA LEU A 18 14.18 23.61 9.51
C LEU A 18 15.63 23.14 9.64
N TRP A 19 16.12 22.29 8.74
CA TRP A 19 17.52 21.86 8.72
C TRP A 19 18.45 22.93 8.13
N GLY A 20 17.89 23.98 7.52
CA GLY A 20 18.65 25.06 6.89
C GLY A 20 19.43 24.61 5.65
N ASP A 21 19.09 23.45 5.09
CA ASP A 21 19.71 22.89 3.91
C ASP A 21 18.88 23.18 2.65
N ASP A 22 19.56 23.47 1.55
CA ASP A 22 18.91 23.75 0.25
C ASP A 22 18.55 22.46 -0.50
N ILE A 23 18.10 21.43 0.24
CA ILE A 23 17.69 20.15 -0.33
C ILE A 23 16.39 20.30 -1.13
N CYS A 24 15.53 21.24 -0.73
CA CYS A 24 14.22 21.46 -1.32
C CYS A 24 14.26 22.29 -2.61
N CYS A 25 15.23 23.21 -2.78
CA CYS A 25 15.04 24.35 -3.68
C CYS A 25 16.15 24.57 -4.74
N ALA A 26 17.38 24.04 -4.62
CA ALA A 26 18.41 24.32 -5.63
C ALA A 26 19.22 23.10 -6.12
N GLU A 27 19.31 22.99 -7.45
CA GLU A 27 20.27 22.15 -8.18
C GLU A 27 21.67 22.81 -8.27
N ASN A 28 21.91 23.91 -7.55
CA ASN A 28 23.14 24.69 -7.71
C ASN A 28 24.32 24.10 -6.91
N GLY A 29 25.10 23.28 -7.63
CA GLY A 29 26.56 23.33 -7.68
C GLY A 29 27.33 23.33 -6.35
N GLY A 30 27.43 22.15 -5.72
CA GLY A 30 28.47 21.89 -4.72
C GLY A 30 28.16 20.72 -3.78
N ASN A 31 26.89 20.58 -3.37
CA ASN A 31 26.51 19.66 -2.30
C ASN A 31 25.27 18.80 -2.60
N SER A 32 24.92 18.61 -3.87
CA SER A 32 23.74 17.86 -4.35
C SER A 32 23.63 16.41 -3.85
N HIS A 33 24.72 15.84 -3.33
CA HIS A 33 24.83 14.47 -2.85
C HIS A 33 25.09 14.33 -1.35
N SER A 34 25.14 15.41 -0.57
CA SER A 34 25.41 15.35 0.88
C SER A 34 24.42 14.44 1.62
N LEU A 35 23.13 14.61 1.36
CA LEU A 35 22.06 13.78 1.92
C LEU A 35 22.23 12.30 1.53
N THR A 36 22.52 12.05 0.25
CA THR A 36 22.76 10.69 -0.25
C THR A 36 23.96 10.05 0.42
N LYS A 37 25.06 10.79 0.58
CA LYS A 37 26.27 10.34 1.27
C LYS A 37 26.00 10.06 2.75
N PHE A 38 25.28 10.95 3.43
CA PHE A 38 24.86 10.77 4.81
C PHE A 38 24.06 9.48 4.99
N LEU A 39 23.01 9.28 4.19
CA LEU A 39 22.18 8.09 4.25
C LEU A 39 22.96 6.82 3.92
N TYR A 40 23.85 6.87 2.92
CA TYR A 40 24.70 5.74 2.56
C TYR A 40 25.61 5.31 3.72
N VAL A 41 26.30 6.27 4.36
CA VAL A 41 27.17 5.98 5.50
C VAL A 41 26.35 5.51 6.71
N LEU A 42 25.23 6.16 7.01
CA LEU A 42 24.32 5.75 8.08
C LEU A 42 23.85 4.30 7.88
N ARG A 43 23.46 3.95 6.66
CA ARG A 43 23.05 2.59 6.29
C ARG A 43 24.18 1.57 6.54
N GLY A 44 25.43 1.93 6.25
CA GLY A 44 26.61 1.12 6.56
C GLY A 44 26.83 0.90 8.06
N LEU A 45 26.64 1.94 8.87
CA LEU A 45 26.72 1.86 10.34
C LEU A 45 25.61 0.98 10.92
N LEU A 46 24.39 1.09 10.40
CA LEU A 46 23.26 0.27 10.85
C LEU A 46 23.47 -1.21 10.51
N ARG A 47 24.06 -1.54 9.35
CA ARG A 47 24.37 -2.94 8.98
C ARG A 47 25.44 -3.59 9.85
N THR A 48 26.33 -2.81 10.46
CA THR A 48 27.45 -3.31 11.25
C THR A 48 27.23 -3.21 12.76
N SER A 49 26.07 -2.69 13.19
CA SER A 49 25.73 -2.48 14.60
C SER A 49 24.39 -3.12 14.97
N LEU A 50 24.15 -3.32 16.27
CA LEU A 50 22.86 -3.79 16.77
C LEU A 50 21.90 -2.59 16.91
N SER A 51 21.52 -2.02 15.77
CA SER A 51 20.77 -0.75 15.72
C SER A 51 19.65 -0.77 14.68
N ALA A 52 18.61 0.02 14.92
CA ALA A 52 17.55 0.30 13.97
C ALA A 52 17.35 1.82 13.85
N CYS A 53 17.03 2.30 12.65
CA CYS A 53 16.77 3.72 12.41
C CYS A 53 15.44 3.90 11.68
N ILE A 54 14.66 4.89 12.12
CA ILE A 54 13.47 5.39 11.45
C ILE A 54 13.74 6.84 11.05
N ILE A 55 13.44 7.15 9.80
CA ILE A 55 13.60 8.49 9.24
C ILE A 55 12.24 8.93 8.72
N THR A 56 11.78 10.12 9.12
CA THR A 56 10.60 10.75 8.52
C THR A 56 11.01 11.89 7.62
N MET A 57 10.34 12.03 6.47
CA MET A 57 10.69 13.00 5.43
C MET A 57 9.43 13.64 4.84
N PRO A 58 9.31 14.98 4.79
CA PRO A 58 8.17 15.67 4.20
C PRO A 58 8.33 15.73 2.67
N THR A 59 8.06 14.62 1.97
CA THR A 59 8.32 14.48 0.53
C THR A 59 7.57 15.51 -0.34
N HIS A 60 6.47 16.07 0.16
CA HIS A 60 5.72 17.11 -0.55
C HIS A 60 6.47 18.45 -0.68
N LEU A 61 7.50 18.68 0.14
CA LEU A 61 8.35 19.88 0.04
C LEU A 61 9.52 19.70 -0.93
N ILE A 62 9.78 18.48 -1.40
CA ILE A 62 10.96 18.13 -2.19
C ILE A 62 10.55 18.06 -3.66
N GLN A 63 10.92 19.07 -4.43
CA GLN A 63 10.58 19.14 -5.85
C GLN A 63 11.40 18.17 -6.70
N ASN A 64 12.65 17.94 -6.30
CA ASN A 64 13.57 17.07 -7.04
C ASN A 64 13.26 15.59 -6.81
N LYS A 65 12.60 14.97 -7.80
CA LYS A 65 12.27 13.54 -7.80
C LYS A 65 13.50 12.64 -7.67
N ALA A 66 14.67 13.05 -8.16
CA ALA A 66 15.89 12.27 -8.04
C ALA A 66 16.35 12.15 -6.58
N ILE A 67 16.10 13.15 -5.73
CA ILE A 67 16.38 13.08 -4.30
C ILE A 67 15.50 12.01 -3.64
N ILE A 68 14.19 12.06 -3.90
CA ILE A 68 13.23 11.09 -3.38
C ILE A 68 13.61 9.66 -3.81
N ALA A 69 13.99 9.47 -5.07
CA ALA A 69 14.44 8.17 -5.58
C ALA A 69 15.70 7.67 -4.86
N ARG A 70 16.71 8.53 -4.64
CA ARG A 70 17.93 8.16 -3.91
C ARG A 70 17.64 7.78 -2.46
N VAL A 71 16.80 8.54 -1.76
CA VAL A 71 16.40 8.23 -0.38
C VAL A 71 15.67 6.90 -0.30
N THR A 72 14.76 6.65 -1.25
CA THR A 72 14.02 5.39 -1.37
C THR A 72 15.00 4.22 -1.55
N ASN A 73 15.92 4.31 -2.51
CA ASN A 73 16.90 3.26 -2.82
C ASN A 73 17.90 2.95 -1.68
N LEU A 74 18.19 3.94 -0.83
CA LEU A 74 19.07 3.77 0.33
C LEU A 74 18.36 3.26 1.58
N SER A 75 17.03 3.27 1.58
CA SER A 75 16.23 2.77 2.70
C SER A 75 16.02 1.27 2.55
N ASP A 76 15.91 0.55 3.67
CA ASP A 76 15.57 -0.88 3.63
C ASP A 76 14.05 -1.08 3.54
N ILE A 77 13.26 -0.26 4.25
CA ILE A 77 11.79 -0.19 4.22
C ILE A 77 11.37 1.23 3.83
N VAL A 78 10.37 1.38 2.96
CA VAL A 78 9.77 2.68 2.62
C VAL A 78 8.25 2.61 2.73
N VAL A 79 7.71 3.51 3.55
CA VAL A 79 6.27 3.68 3.76
C VAL A 79 5.90 5.13 3.44
N GLY A 80 4.92 5.33 2.57
CA GLY A 80 4.33 6.62 2.27
C GLY A 80 3.03 6.83 3.03
N LEU A 81 2.81 8.05 3.51
CA LEU A 81 1.53 8.46 4.10
C LEU A 81 0.87 9.47 3.17
N GLU A 82 -0.41 9.25 2.87
CA GLU A 82 -1.24 10.15 2.10
C GLU A 82 -2.40 10.61 2.99
N SER A 83 -2.51 11.90 3.25
CA SER A 83 -3.61 12.47 4.03
C SER A 83 -4.84 12.68 3.14
N PHE A 84 -6.03 12.41 3.68
CA PHE A 84 -7.28 12.79 3.01
C PHE A 84 -7.66 14.25 3.19
N ILE A 85 -7.08 14.93 4.18
CA ILE A 85 -7.35 16.35 4.44
C ILE A 85 -7.08 17.18 3.19
N GLY A 86 -8.08 17.90 2.72
CA GLY A 86 -7.98 18.76 1.53
C GLY A 86 -7.99 18.00 0.19
N SER A 87 -8.38 16.72 0.20
CA SER A 87 -8.53 15.91 -1.00
C SER A 87 -10.00 15.59 -1.28
N GLU A 88 -10.32 15.20 -2.51
CA GLU A 88 -11.67 14.71 -2.88
C GLU A 88 -12.10 13.47 -2.07
N ARG A 89 -11.13 12.74 -1.48
CA ARG A 89 -11.41 11.55 -0.67
C ARG A 89 -11.99 11.91 0.70
N GLU A 90 -11.83 13.14 1.17
CA GLU A 90 -12.39 13.61 2.44
C GLU A 90 -13.92 13.56 2.45
N THR A 91 -14.57 13.82 1.32
CA THR A 91 -16.03 13.87 1.19
C THR A 91 -16.64 12.52 0.85
N ASN A 92 -15.84 11.50 0.54
CA ASN A 92 -16.32 10.20 0.13
C ASN A 92 -16.78 9.38 1.37
N PRO A 93 -18.05 8.90 1.40
CA PRO A 93 -18.56 8.09 2.50
C PRO A 93 -17.74 6.84 2.82
N LEU A 94 -17.08 6.25 1.82
CA LEU A 94 -16.20 5.09 1.99
C LEU A 94 -15.03 5.35 2.95
N TYR A 95 -14.55 6.59 3.00
CA TYR A 95 -13.36 6.97 3.76
C TYR A 95 -13.66 7.70 5.06
N LYS A 96 -14.94 7.83 5.45
CA LYS A 96 -15.40 8.63 6.59
C LYS A 96 -14.69 8.32 7.91
N ASP A 97 -14.29 7.07 8.14
CA ASP A 97 -13.63 6.62 9.36
C ASP A 97 -12.10 6.69 9.33
N TYR A 98 -11.52 7.14 8.21
CA TYR A 98 -10.09 7.12 7.95
C TYR A 98 -9.54 8.53 7.72
N HIS A 99 -8.27 8.73 8.06
CA HIS A 99 -7.57 10.01 7.88
C HIS A 99 -6.67 10.02 6.64
N GLY A 100 -6.42 8.85 6.05
CA GLY A 100 -5.52 8.73 4.92
C GLY A 100 -5.16 7.29 4.56
N LEU A 101 -4.31 7.15 3.55
CA LEU A 101 -3.74 5.88 3.10
C LEU A 101 -2.30 5.69 3.56
N ILE A 102 -1.93 4.42 3.71
CA ILE A 102 -0.56 3.98 3.92
C ILE A 102 -0.12 3.19 2.69
N HIS A 103 0.93 3.68 2.04
CA HIS A 103 1.52 3.06 0.87
C HIS A 103 2.80 2.33 1.24
N ILE A 104 2.82 1.01 1.22
CA ILE A 104 4.06 0.26 1.44
C ILE A 104 4.80 0.14 0.11
N ARG A 105 5.80 0.99 -0.10
CA ARG A 105 6.53 1.11 -1.37
C ARG A 105 7.67 0.12 -1.49
N GLN A 106 8.32 -0.20 -0.37
CA GLN A 106 9.46 -1.10 -0.36
C GLN A 106 9.52 -1.89 0.95
N ILE A 107 9.57 -3.21 0.85
CA ILE A 107 9.75 -4.15 1.96
C ILE A 107 11.02 -4.99 1.69
N PRO A 108 11.97 -5.05 2.64
CA PRO A 108 13.13 -5.89 2.52
C PRO A 108 12.67 -7.35 2.66
N ARG A 109 12.95 -8.15 1.65
CA ARG A 109 12.80 -9.61 1.70
C ARG A 109 14.12 -10.22 2.15
N LEU A 110 14.08 -11.11 3.15
CA LEU A 110 15.25 -11.88 3.54
C LEU A 110 15.71 -12.73 2.36
N ASN A 111 17.02 -12.76 2.10
CA ASN A 111 17.67 -13.53 1.03
C ASN A 111 17.29 -13.15 -0.42
N ASN A 112 16.70 -11.97 -0.64
CA ASN A 112 16.47 -11.46 -1.99
C ASN A 112 17.41 -10.30 -2.31
N LEU A 113 17.86 -10.24 -3.57
CA LEU A 113 18.64 -9.13 -4.12
C LEU A 113 17.75 -7.95 -4.55
N ILE A 114 16.43 -8.16 -4.60
CA ILE A 114 15.45 -7.19 -5.09
C ILE A 114 14.44 -6.90 -3.96
N CYS A 115 14.07 -5.63 -3.82
CA CYS A 115 13.00 -5.21 -2.94
C CYS A 115 11.63 -5.46 -3.60
N ASP A 116 10.68 -5.97 -2.82
CA ASP A 116 9.33 -6.24 -3.30
C ASP A 116 8.42 -5.02 -3.04
N GLU A 117 7.51 -4.75 -3.97
CA GLU A 117 6.38 -3.84 -3.74
C GLU A 117 5.28 -4.66 -3.02
N SER A 118 4.57 -4.06 -2.07
CA SER A 118 3.49 -4.77 -1.39
C SER A 118 2.31 -5.04 -2.32
N ASP A 119 1.86 -6.29 -2.41
CA ASP A 119 0.59 -6.66 -3.05
C ASP A 119 -0.62 -6.00 -2.37
N VAL A 120 -0.47 -5.59 -1.10
CA VAL A 120 -1.50 -4.89 -0.35
C VAL A 120 -1.38 -3.39 -0.61
N LYS A 121 -2.26 -2.87 -1.47
CA LYS A 121 -2.35 -1.44 -1.81
C LYS A 121 -3.44 -0.70 -1.04
N ASP A 122 -4.32 -1.44 -0.38
CA ASP A 122 -5.54 -0.91 0.22
C ASP A 122 -5.40 -0.72 1.74
N LEU A 123 -4.31 -0.15 2.22
CA LEU A 123 -4.14 0.14 3.65
C LEU A 123 -4.55 1.58 3.96
N ALA A 124 -5.45 1.73 4.92
CA ALA A 124 -5.85 3.03 5.44
C ALA A 124 -5.46 3.16 6.91
N PHE A 125 -5.21 4.40 7.34
CA PHE A 125 -4.92 4.71 8.73
C PHE A 125 -5.98 5.63 9.34
N LYS A 126 -6.19 5.43 10.64
CA LYS A 126 -7.01 6.31 11.48
C LYS A 126 -6.32 6.52 12.82
N LEU A 127 -6.44 7.74 13.34
CA LEU A 127 -5.90 8.13 14.63
C LEU A 127 -7.06 8.49 15.55
N LYS A 128 -7.54 7.55 16.37
CA LYS A 128 -8.60 7.82 17.33
C LYS A 128 -7.97 7.94 18.73
N ARG A 129 -8.08 9.13 19.35
CA ARG A 129 -7.45 9.47 20.64
C ARG A 129 -5.92 9.29 20.61
N LYS A 130 -5.40 8.23 21.24
CA LYS A 130 -3.97 7.88 21.29
C LYS A 130 -3.64 6.58 20.53
N LEU A 131 -4.58 6.08 19.73
CA LEU A 131 -4.44 4.84 18.98
C LEU A 131 -4.34 5.12 17.49
N PHE A 132 -3.15 4.87 16.93
CA PHE A 132 -2.92 4.85 15.49
C PHE A 132 -3.19 3.44 14.98
N THR A 133 -4.21 3.29 14.13
CA THR A 133 -4.63 1.99 13.60
C THR A 133 -4.43 1.94 12.10
N ILE A 134 -3.90 0.83 11.60
CA ILE A 134 -3.72 0.55 10.17
C ILE A 134 -4.61 -0.65 9.85
N GLU A 135 -5.48 -0.51 8.86
CA GLU A 135 -6.46 -1.54 8.48
C GLU A 135 -6.54 -1.66 6.96
N ARG A 136 -6.97 -2.82 6.45
CA ARG A 136 -7.32 -2.96 5.03
C ARG A 136 -8.67 -2.27 4.79
N LEU A 137 -8.74 -1.49 3.72
CA LEU A 137 -10.01 -0.98 3.22
C LEU A 137 -10.80 -2.16 2.67
N HIS A 138 -11.98 -2.37 3.23
CA HIS A 138 -12.94 -3.29 2.66
C HIS A 138 -13.92 -2.48 1.85
N LEU A 139 -14.09 -2.85 0.57
CA LEU A 139 -15.24 -2.34 -0.18
C LEU A 139 -16.51 -2.83 0.55
N PRO A 140 -17.54 -1.97 0.68
CA PRO A 140 -18.82 -2.43 1.15
C PRO A 140 -19.26 -3.59 0.26
N PRO A 141 -19.79 -4.68 0.83
CA PRO A 141 -20.30 -5.78 0.02
C PRO A 141 -21.33 -5.23 -0.97
N ASP A 142 -21.20 -5.60 -2.24
CA ASP A 142 -22.14 -5.22 -3.29
C ASP A 142 -23.54 -5.74 -2.92
N LEU A 143 -24.31 -4.92 -2.23
CA LEU A 143 -25.75 -5.09 -2.08
C LEU A 143 -26.39 -4.56 -3.37
N SER A 144 -26.17 -5.26 -4.47
CA SER A 144 -27.08 -5.15 -5.60
C SER A 144 -28.41 -5.75 -5.18
N ASP A 145 -29.27 -4.94 -4.57
CA ASP A 145 -30.68 -5.23 -4.25
C ASP A 145 -31.52 -5.36 -5.53
N THR A 146 -31.11 -6.25 -6.42
CA THR A 146 -31.90 -6.73 -7.56
C THR A 146 -32.02 -8.24 -7.50
N VAL A 147 -32.52 -8.74 -6.37
CA VAL A 147 -33.22 -10.02 -6.37
C VAL A 147 -34.61 -9.82 -5.79
N SER A 148 -35.46 -9.15 -6.57
CA SER A 148 -36.91 -9.31 -6.47
C SER A 148 -37.27 -10.76 -6.80
N ARG A 149 -37.06 -11.70 -5.86
CA ARG A 149 -37.78 -12.98 -5.90
C ARG A 149 -39.19 -12.69 -5.44
N SER A 150 -40.05 -12.29 -6.37
CA SER A 150 -41.49 -12.40 -6.17
C SER A 150 -41.82 -13.90 -6.05
N SER A 151 -41.91 -14.37 -4.80
CA SER A 151 -42.49 -15.66 -4.49
C SER A 151 -43.98 -15.63 -4.85
N LYS A 152 -44.32 -16.01 -6.08
CA LYS A 152 -45.69 -16.32 -6.45
C LYS A 152 -45.98 -17.74 -5.95
N MET A 153 -46.53 -17.84 -4.75
CA MET A 153 -47.37 -18.98 -4.38
C MET A 153 -48.67 -18.82 -5.16
N ASP A 154 -49.06 -19.84 -5.93
CA ASP A 154 -50.44 -20.28 -6.03
C ASP A 154 -50.52 -21.72 -6.56
N LEU A 155 -51.35 -22.50 -5.87
CA LEU A 155 -51.64 -23.91 -6.09
C LEU A 155 -52.51 -24.13 -7.33
N ALA A 156 -52.24 -25.20 -8.09
CA ALA A 156 -53.29 -25.99 -8.78
C ALA A 156 -52.74 -27.33 -9.32
N GLU A 157 -53.30 -28.41 -8.77
CA GLU A 157 -53.53 -29.77 -9.28
C GLU A 157 -52.80 -30.34 -10.52
N SER A 158 -52.09 -31.44 -10.27
CA SER A 158 -52.30 -32.78 -10.83
C SER A 158 -52.86 -32.93 -12.27
N ALA A 159 -51.99 -33.35 -13.19
CA ALA A 159 -52.39 -34.22 -14.30
C ALA A 159 -51.26 -35.19 -14.71
N LYS A 160 -51.65 -36.45 -14.92
CA LYS A 160 -50.83 -37.65 -15.12
C LYS A 160 -50.15 -37.72 -16.50
N ARG A 161 -48.97 -38.37 -16.49
CA ARG A 161 -48.39 -39.38 -17.42
C ARG A 161 -48.69 -39.31 -18.94
N LEU A 162 -47.63 -39.42 -19.77
CA LEU A 162 -47.30 -40.56 -20.67
C LEU A 162 -46.34 -40.14 -21.81
N GLY A 163 -45.24 -40.88 -21.98
CA GLY A 163 -44.77 -41.34 -23.30
C GLY A 163 -43.73 -40.52 -24.10
N PRO A 164 -43.00 -41.18 -25.05
CA PRO A 164 -41.58 -40.93 -25.33
C PRO A 164 -41.26 -40.46 -26.78
N GLY A 165 -40.02 -40.03 -27.05
CA GLY A 165 -39.49 -39.84 -28.41
C GLY A 165 -38.16 -39.08 -28.41
N CYS A 166 -37.02 -39.75 -28.55
CA CYS A 166 -36.31 -40.02 -29.82
C CYS A 166 -35.77 -38.75 -30.52
N GLY A 167 -34.46 -38.54 -30.43
CA GLY A 167 -33.72 -37.51 -31.17
C GLY A 167 -32.22 -37.84 -31.18
N MET A 168 -31.71 -38.13 -32.38
CA MET A 168 -30.41 -38.69 -32.71
C MET A 168 -29.18 -37.83 -32.37
N MET A 169 -28.05 -38.54 -32.27
CA MET A 169 -26.64 -38.10 -32.32
C MET A 169 -26.27 -37.20 -33.52
N ALA A 170 -25.30 -36.30 -33.32
CA ALA A 170 -24.13 -36.03 -34.19
C ALA A 170 -23.32 -34.89 -33.54
N GLY A 171 -22.09 -35.09 -33.05
CA GLY A 171 -20.85 -35.14 -33.85
C GLY A 171 -20.00 -33.92 -33.44
N GLY A 172 -18.91 -34.08 -32.67
CA GLY A 172 -17.52 -34.00 -33.15
C GLY A 172 -17.11 -32.55 -33.50
N LYS A 173 -16.01 -31.94 -33.08
CA LYS A 173 -14.72 -32.40 -32.58
C LYS A 173 -14.04 -31.27 -31.78
N LYS A 174 -13.12 -31.67 -30.92
CA LYS A 174 -12.10 -30.85 -30.26
C LYS A 174 -11.13 -30.27 -31.28
N HIS A 175 -10.66 -29.03 -31.07
CA HIS A 175 -9.24 -28.68 -31.20
C HIS A 175 -8.98 -27.32 -30.54
N LEU A 176 -8.25 -27.33 -29.42
CA LEU A 176 -7.44 -26.22 -28.96
C LEU A 176 -6.06 -26.41 -29.59
N ASP A 177 -5.42 -25.35 -30.06
CA ASP A 177 -3.96 -25.23 -30.08
C ASP A 177 -3.54 -23.75 -30.23
N PHE A 178 -2.75 -23.33 -29.24
CA PHE A 178 -1.92 -22.13 -29.03
C PHE A 178 -2.57 -20.74 -29.03
#